data_AF-A0A8H4LWQ9-F1
#
_entry.id   AF-A0A8H4LWQ9-F1
#
_cell.length_a   1.000
_cell.length_b   1.000
_cell.length_c   1.000
_cell.angle_alpha   90.00
_cell.angle_beta   90.00
_cell.angle_gamma   90.00
#
_symmetry.space_group_name_H-M   'P 1'
#
loop_
_entity.id
_entity.type
_entity.pdbx_description
1 polymer ?
#
loop_
_entity_poly.entity_id
_entity_poly.type
_entity_poly.pdbx_seq_one_letter_code
_entity_poly.pdbx_strand_id
1 'polypeptide(L)'
;MPEPMLVVEDHDVLGKTRAIPNLLPCRVHHTGPVDPVSEYWDPTQSEDSTSVAYFRGRKLKGRTVALPDNFKGVVSTTERVPTPWKLKLFKSLLGSNRCWGFDEWLQVAAKIHSFSERDEAGVPHDKRKQGGV
;
A
#
# COMPACT_ATOMS: atom_id res chain seq x y z
N MET A 1 2.61 -6.62 -26.67
CA MET A 1 2.86 -6.08 -25.32
C MET A 1 2.76 -7.24 -24.34
N PRO A 2 3.60 -7.33 -23.29
CA PRO A 2 3.47 -8.39 -22.30
C PRO A 2 2.18 -8.20 -21.48
N GLU A 3 1.47 -9.30 -21.21
CA GLU A 3 0.30 -9.28 -20.33
C GLU A 3 0.71 -9.03 -18.87
N PRO A 4 -0.11 -8.29 -18.09
CA PRO A 4 0.18 -8.00 -16.70
C PRO A 4 0.12 -9.26 -15.82
N MET A 5 1.11 -9.43 -14.92
CA MET A 5 1.16 -10.57 -13.99
C MET A 5 0.09 -10.52 -12.88
N LEU A 6 -0.44 -9.34 -12.58
CA LEU A 6 -1.49 -9.12 -11.60
C LEU A 6 -2.35 -7.93 -12.07
N VAL A 7 -3.65 -8.14 -12.15
CA VAL A 7 -4.63 -7.08 -12.41
C VAL A 7 -5.48 -6.95 -11.15
N VAL A 8 -5.51 -5.74 -10.58
CA VAL A 8 -6.47 -5.40 -9.53
C VAL A 8 -7.65 -4.76 -10.25
N GLU A 9 -8.70 -5.52 -10.46
CA GLU A 9 -9.94 -4.99 -11.04
C GLU A 9 -10.62 -4.09 -10.01
N ASP A 10 -11.03 -2.90 -10.42
CA ASP A 10 -11.93 -2.07 -9.63
C ASP A 10 -13.32 -2.74 -9.66
N HIS A 11 -13.54 -3.66 -8.72
CA HIS A 11 -14.87 -4.19 -8.43
C HIS A 11 -15.71 -3.11 -7.74
N ASP A 12 -16.11 -2.10 -8.49
CA ASP A 12 -16.96 -1.00 -8.02
C ASP A 12 -18.46 -1.36 -8.05
N VAL A 13 -18.82 -2.60 -8.38
CA VAL A 13 -20.20 -2.94 -8.81
C VAL A 13 -20.97 -3.87 -7.88
N LEU A 14 -20.34 -4.58 -6.93
CA LEU A 14 -21.05 -5.53 -6.04
C LEU A 14 -20.55 -5.47 -4.60
N GLY A 15 -21.03 -4.47 -3.84
CA GLY A 15 -20.93 -4.44 -2.38
C GLY A 15 -19.51 -4.25 -1.82
N LYS A 16 -19.10 -3.00 -1.62
CA LYS A 16 -17.85 -2.64 -0.93
C LYS A 16 -17.89 -3.15 0.52
N THR A 17 -17.37 -4.35 0.77
CA THR A 17 -17.09 -4.78 2.14
C THR A 17 -15.96 -3.93 2.69
N ARG A 18 -16.30 -2.96 3.54
CA ARG A 18 -15.31 -2.11 4.22
C ARG A 18 -14.65 -2.92 5.33
N ALA A 19 -13.34 -3.07 5.27
CA ALA A 19 -12.54 -3.64 6.34
C ALA A 19 -11.88 -2.53 7.18
N ILE A 20 -11.75 -2.75 8.49
CA ILE A 20 -11.00 -1.88 9.41
C ILE A 20 -9.79 -2.69 9.91
N PRO A 21 -8.61 -2.55 9.26
CA PRO A 21 -7.42 -3.28 9.66
C PRO A 21 -6.83 -2.69 10.95
N ASN A 22 -6.45 -3.56 11.89
CA ASN A 22 -5.77 -3.19 13.12
C ASN A 22 -4.38 -3.82 13.16
N LEU A 23 -3.34 -3.01 13.28
CA LEU A 23 -1.97 -3.51 13.41
C LEU A 23 -1.63 -3.72 14.89
N LEU A 24 -1.40 -4.96 15.28
CA LEU A 24 -1.07 -5.32 16.66
C LEU A 24 0.45 -5.28 16.91
N PRO A 25 0.91 -4.86 18.10
CA PRO A 25 2.32 -4.89 18.49
C PRO A 25 2.78 -6.30 18.91
N CYS A 26 2.23 -7.34 18.31
CA CYS A 26 2.56 -8.73 18.57
C CYS A 26 2.25 -9.60 17.35
N ARG A 27 2.77 -10.82 17.36
CA ARG A 27 2.50 -11.81 16.31
C ARG A 27 1.43 -12.79 16.77
N VAL A 28 0.40 -12.98 15.96
CA VAL A 28 -0.59 -14.05 16.12
C VAL A 28 -0.22 -15.19 15.16
N HIS A 29 -0.03 -16.40 15.70
CA HIS A 29 0.34 -17.58 14.89
C HIS A 29 -0.82 -18.19 14.13
N HIS A 30 -2.05 -17.85 14.51
CA HIS A 30 -3.26 -18.26 13.82
C HIS A 30 -3.50 -17.38 12.59
N THR A 31 -3.87 -18.00 11.47
CA THR A 31 -4.31 -17.32 10.25
C THR A 31 -5.62 -17.96 9.81
N GLY A 32 -6.72 -17.23 9.93
CA GLY A 32 -8.06 -17.71 9.64
C GLY A 32 -9.14 -16.81 10.26
N PRO A 33 -10.42 -17.07 9.95
CA PRO A 33 -11.54 -16.41 10.62
C PRO A 33 -11.55 -16.72 12.12
N VAL A 34 -11.94 -15.72 12.91
CA VAL A 34 -12.12 -15.86 14.36
C VAL A 34 -13.47 -15.24 14.68
N ASP A 35 -14.44 -16.05 15.08
CA ASP A 35 -15.79 -15.58 15.43
C ASP A 35 -16.15 -16.02 16.86
N PRO A 36 -16.78 -15.15 17.69
CA PRO A 36 -17.09 -13.74 17.42
C PRO A 36 -15.91 -12.78 17.71
N VAL A 37 -15.60 -11.84 16.81
CA VAL A 37 -14.54 -10.83 17.04
C VAL A 37 -14.94 -9.76 18.06
N SER A 38 -16.19 -9.28 17.99
CA SER A 38 -16.68 -8.12 18.74
C SER A 38 -16.62 -8.29 20.26
N GLU A 39 -16.75 -9.52 20.76
CA GLU A 39 -16.68 -9.81 22.20
C GLU A 39 -15.26 -9.72 22.78
N TYR A 40 -14.24 -9.95 21.95
CA TYR A 40 -12.85 -10.02 22.37
C TYR A 40 -12.00 -8.85 21.87
N TRP A 41 -12.50 -8.11 20.87
CA TRP A 41 -11.81 -7.00 20.24
C TRP A 41 -12.79 -5.89 19.87
N ASP A 42 -12.86 -4.88 20.73
CA ASP A 42 -13.68 -3.68 20.54
C ASP A 42 -12.89 -2.42 20.92
N PRO A 43 -12.14 -1.82 19.98
CA PRO A 43 -11.39 -0.59 20.24
C PRO A 43 -12.31 0.61 20.43
N THR A 44 -12.31 1.22 21.62
CA THR A 44 -13.10 2.42 21.91
C THR A 44 -12.25 3.68 21.74
N GLN A 45 -12.84 4.76 21.23
CA GLN A 45 -12.17 6.05 21.12
C GLN A 45 -12.22 6.79 22.47
N SER A 46 -11.07 7.25 22.94
CA SER A 46 -10.94 8.12 24.11
C SER A 46 -10.93 9.59 23.68
N GLU A 47 -11.18 10.50 24.63
CA GLU A 47 -11.19 11.95 24.42
C GLU A 47 -9.90 12.48 23.75
N ASP A 48 -8.74 11.89 24.06
CA ASP A 48 -7.43 12.31 23.54
C ASP A 48 -7.12 11.83 22.11
N SER A 49 -8.12 11.53 21.28
CA SER A 49 -7.97 10.93 19.93
C SER A 49 -7.23 9.58 19.89
N THR A 50 -6.98 8.99 21.06
CA THR A 50 -6.32 7.70 21.23
C THR A 50 -7.38 6.61 21.31
N SER A 51 -7.22 5.53 20.55
CA SER A 51 -8.06 4.35 20.67
C SER A 51 -7.48 3.38 21.71
N VAL A 52 -8.33 2.81 22.56
CA VAL A 52 -7.93 1.85 23.59
C VAL A 52 -8.64 0.53 23.34
N ALA A 53 -7.88 -0.56 23.36
CA ALA A 53 -8.39 -1.93 23.29
C ALA A 53 -7.60 -2.82 24.26
N TYR A 54 -8.16 -3.98 24.61
CA TYR A 54 -7.45 -5.00 25.37
C TYR A 54 -7.27 -6.25 24.52
N PHE A 55 -6.05 -6.76 24.49
CA PHE A 55 -5.76 -8.03 23.83
C PHE A 55 -4.97 -8.92 24.77
N ARG A 56 -5.51 -10.12 25.05
CA ARG A 56 -4.88 -11.11 25.95
C ARG A 56 -4.50 -10.51 27.32
N GLY A 57 -5.38 -9.69 27.89
CA GLY A 57 -5.19 -9.03 29.19
C GLY A 57 -4.22 -7.84 29.17
N ARG A 58 -3.69 -7.43 28.00
CA ARG A 58 -2.80 -6.28 27.87
C ARG A 58 -3.54 -5.09 27.27
N LYS A 59 -3.41 -3.92 27.92
CA LYS A 59 -3.94 -2.65 27.41
C LYS A 59 -3.12 -2.20 26.21
N LEU A 60 -3.78 -2.00 25.08
CA LEU A 60 -3.21 -1.42 23.87
C LEU A 60 -3.73 0.01 23.72
N LYS A 61 -2.83 0.93 23.38
CA LYS A 61 -3.17 2.29 22.97
C LYS A 61 -2.79 2.43 21.50
N GLY A 62 -3.76 2.70 20.66
CA GLY A 62 -3.61 2.87 19.22
C GLY A 62 -4.02 4.26 18.78
N ARG A 63 -3.69 4.58 17.54
CA ARG A 63 -4.12 5.79 16.84
C ARG A 63 -4.54 5.40 15.43
N THR A 64 -5.58 6.03 14.91
CA THR A 64 -5.95 5.89 13.50
C THR A 64 -4.91 6.59 12.63
N VAL A 65 -4.33 5.85 11.69
CA VAL A 65 -3.41 6.38 10.68
C VAL A 65 -4.17 6.50 9.37
N ALA A 66 -4.27 7.71 8.84
CA ALA A 66 -4.87 7.94 7.53
C ALA A 66 -3.92 7.43 6.44
N LEU A 67 -4.50 6.90 5.36
CA LEU A 67 -3.71 6.66 4.16
C LEU A 67 -3.33 8.01 3.53
N PRO A 68 -2.12 8.15 2.98
CA PRO A 68 -1.74 9.34 2.24
C PRO A 68 -2.65 9.59 1.04
N ASP A 69 -2.72 10.85 0.62
CA ASP A 69 -3.54 11.26 -0.51
C ASP A 69 -3.16 10.51 -1.79
N ASN A 70 -4.16 10.19 -2.61
CA ASN A 70 -4.05 9.42 -3.85
C ASN A 70 -3.63 7.94 -3.69
N PHE A 71 -3.63 7.41 -2.47
CA PHE A 71 -3.46 5.97 -2.23
C PHE A 71 -4.79 5.30 -1.87
N LYS A 72 -4.96 4.05 -2.31
CA LYS A 72 -6.12 3.21 -1.99
C LYS A 72 -5.66 1.99 -1.21
N GLY A 73 -6.28 1.75 -0.05
CA GLY A 73 -6.08 0.52 0.72
C GLY A 73 -6.87 -0.63 0.08
N VAL A 74 -6.19 -1.74 -0.19
CA VAL A 74 -6.81 -2.95 -0.77
C VAL A 74 -6.47 -4.15 0.10
N VAL A 75 -7.50 -4.91 0.49
CA VAL A 75 -7.34 -6.24 1.10
C VAL A 75 -7.59 -7.27 0.01
N SER A 76 -6.56 -8.01 -0.36
CA SER A 76 -6.63 -9.05 -1.40
C SER A 76 -6.33 -10.41 -0.78
N THR A 77 -7.05 -11.43 -1.24
CA THR A 77 -6.76 -12.83 -0.92
C THR A 77 -6.13 -13.46 -2.14
N THR A 78 -5.07 -14.24 -1.94
CA THR A 78 -4.57 -15.08 -3.02
C THR A 78 -5.44 -16.32 -3.11
N GLU A 79 -6.10 -16.51 -4.24
CA GLU A 79 -6.59 -17.84 -4.57
C GLU A 79 -5.38 -18.73 -4.76
N ARG A 80 -5.28 -19.82 -3.98
CA ARG A 80 -4.29 -20.85 -4.23
C ARG A 80 -4.72 -21.59 -5.49
N VAL A 81 -4.33 -21.05 -6.64
CA VAL A 81 -4.29 -21.83 -7.87
C VAL A 81 -3.27 -22.95 -7.63
N PRO A 82 -3.63 -24.24 -7.77
CA PRO A 82 -2.65 -25.32 -7.68
C PRO A 82 -1.73 -25.23 -8.91
N THR A 83 -0.67 -24.44 -8.84
CA THR A 83 0.33 -24.37 -9.90
C THR A 83 1.37 -25.48 -9.72
N PRO A 84 1.71 -26.23 -10.79
CA PRO A 84 2.59 -27.40 -10.69
C PRO A 84 4.09 -27.07 -10.63
N TRP A 85 4.52 -25.80 -10.65
CA TRP A 85 5.94 -25.48 -10.57
C TRP A 85 6.21 -24.25 -9.70
N LYS A 86 7.13 -24.45 -8.76
CA LYS A 86 7.55 -23.52 -7.71
C LYS A 86 8.22 -22.29 -8.31
N LEU A 87 7.73 -21.10 -7.95
CA LEU A 87 8.56 -19.91 -7.81
C LEU A 87 8.52 -19.48 -6.34
N LYS A 88 9.61 -19.78 -5.63
CA LYS A 88 9.95 -19.08 -4.38
C LYS A 88 10.89 -17.95 -4.77
N LEU A 89 10.52 -16.69 -4.56
CA LEU A 89 11.34 -15.72 -3.81
C LEU A 89 10.62 -14.37 -3.65
N PHE A 90 10.03 -14.13 -2.47
CA PHE A 90 10.27 -12.89 -1.71
C PHE A 90 9.86 -13.18 -0.26
N LYS A 91 10.78 -13.81 0.48
CA LYS A 91 10.69 -13.87 1.93
C LYS A 91 11.52 -12.73 2.48
N SER A 92 10.90 -11.96 3.38
CA SER A 92 11.54 -11.06 4.33
C SER A 92 11.90 -9.67 3.82
N LEU A 93 10.95 -8.75 3.90
CA LEU A 93 11.19 -7.35 4.31
C LEU A 93 10.00 -6.83 5.14
N LEU A 94 9.63 -7.52 6.22
CA LEU A 94 8.83 -6.93 7.31
C LEU A 94 9.48 -7.32 8.64
N GLY A 95 10.75 -6.95 8.78
CA GLY A 95 11.60 -7.18 9.94
C GLY A 95 11.68 -5.99 10.89
N SER A 96 10.73 -5.06 10.84
CA SER A 96 10.65 -3.96 11.81
C SER A 96 9.23 -3.41 11.84
N ASN A 97 8.59 -3.47 13.01
CA ASN A 97 7.35 -2.74 13.32
C ASN A 97 7.60 -1.21 13.40
N ARG A 98 8.31 -0.64 12.42
CA ARG A 98 8.45 0.79 12.23
C ARG A 98 7.53 1.19 11.09
N CYS A 99 6.24 1.31 11.39
CA CYS A 99 5.24 1.84 10.46
C CYS A 99 5.45 3.35 10.22
N TRP A 100 6.13 3.99 11.18
CA TRP A 100 6.67 5.33 11.08
C TRP A 100 7.82 5.31 10.07
N GLY A 101 7.50 5.56 8.80
CA GLY A 101 8.47 5.56 7.70
C GLY A 101 7.89 5.15 6.35
N PHE A 102 6.68 4.58 6.32
CA PHE A 102 6.03 4.26 5.05
C PHE A 102 5.70 5.53 4.25
N ASP A 103 5.14 6.56 4.89
CA ASP A 103 4.81 7.83 4.22
C ASP A 103 6.05 8.56 3.70
N GLU A 104 7.15 8.52 4.46
CA GLU A 104 8.44 9.09 4.05
C GLU A 104 9.02 8.33 2.85
N TRP A 105 8.93 7.00 2.86
CA TRP A 105 9.36 6.18 1.74
C TRP A 105 8.54 6.45 0.47
N LEU A 106 7.22 6.65 0.58
CA LEU A 106 6.38 6.99 -0.57
C LEU A 106 6.79 8.31 -1.24
N GLN A 107 7.14 9.32 -0.45
CA GLN A 107 7.65 10.59 -0.98
C GLN A 107 8.99 10.42 -1.72
N VAL A 108 9.88 9.61 -1.17
CA VAL A 108 11.17 9.30 -1.81
C VAL A 108 10.97 8.52 -3.11
N ALA A 109 10.09 7.52 -3.12
CA ALA A 109 9.79 6.73 -4.31
C ALA A 109 9.21 7.61 -5.43
N ALA A 110 8.25 8.49 -5.11
CA ALA A 110 7.68 9.42 -6.08
C ALA A 110 8.74 10.33 -6.70
N LYS A 111 9.73 10.79 -5.91
CA LYS A 111 10.83 11.62 -6.40
C LYS A 111 11.86 10.86 -7.24
N ILE A 112 12.15 9.60 -6.90
CA ILE A 112 13.08 8.78 -7.68
C ILE A 112 12.47 8.40 -9.03
N HIS A 113 11.17 8.11 -9.04
CA HIS A 113 10.44 7.67 -10.22
C HIS A 113 9.72 8.81 -10.97
N SER A 114 9.85 10.08 -10.52
CA SER A 114 9.38 11.22 -11.29
C SER A 114 10.27 11.41 -12.50
N PHE A 115 9.71 11.31 -13.71
CA PHE A 115 10.40 11.69 -14.93
C PHE A 115 10.66 13.20 -14.92
N SER A 116 11.90 13.61 -15.18
CA SER A 116 12.22 15.02 -15.43
C SER A 116 11.80 15.38 -16.85
N GLU A 117 10.81 16.25 -17.01
CA GLU A 117 10.50 16.85 -18.31
C GLU A 117 11.66 17.77 -18.74
N ARG A 118 12.41 17.33 -19.75
CA ARG A 118 13.39 18.09 -20.56
C ARG A 118 13.48 17.34 -21.90
N ASP A 119 13.31 17.89 -23.10
CA ASP A 119 13.28 19.27 -23.60
C ASP A 119 12.42 19.29 -24.90
N GLU A 120 11.22 19.90 -24.90
CA GLU A 120 10.49 20.22 -26.14
C GLU A 120 10.38 21.74 -26.33
N ALA A 121 11.53 22.41 -26.44
CA ALA A 121 11.59 23.78 -26.91
C ALA A 121 12.58 23.90 -28.09
N GLY A 122 12.06 23.57 -29.27
CA GLY A 122 12.39 24.21 -30.56
C GLY A 122 13.85 24.23 -31.01
N VAL A 123 14.23 23.29 -31.87
CA VAL A 123 15.42 23.39 -32.74
C VAL A 123 15.15 24.45 -33.84
N PRO A 124 15.95 25.53 -33.97
CA PRO A 124 15.81 26.44 -35.10
C PRO A 124 16.45 25.85 -36.38
N HIS A 125 15.68 25.93 -37.45
CA HIS A 125 15.97 25.41 -38.78
C HIS A 125 17.17 26.12 -39.45
N ASP A 126 18.07 25.31 -39.99
CA ASP A 126 19.25 25.61 -40.81
C ASP A 126 18.98 26.67 -41.92
N LYS A 127 19.67 27.82 -41.86
CA LYS A 127 19.71 28.78 -42.98
C LYS A 127 20.98 28.56 -43.81
N ARG A 128 20.79 27.80 -44.89
CA ARG A 128 21.68 27.70 -46.06
C ARG A 128 22.20 29.09 -46.48
N LYS A 129 23.53 29.26 -46.43
CA LYS A 129 24.22 30.34 -47.14
C LYS A 129 24.13 30.10 -48.65
N GLN A 130 23.58 31.04 -49.41
CA GLN A 130 23.92 31.23 -50.82
C GLN A 130 24.71 32.53 -50.92
N GLY A 131 25.98 32.40 -51.31
CA GLY A 131 26.77 33.50 -51.88
C GLY A 131 26.71 33.40 -53.40
N GLY A 132 26.59 34.54 -54.08
CA GLY A 132 26.67 34.63 -55.53
C GLY A 132 26.43 36.06 -56.02
N VAL A 133 27.52 36.81 -56.16
CA VAL A 133 27.76 37.73 -57.29
C VAL A 133 29.16 37.44 -57.78
#